data_AF-A0A2W0HD69-F1
#
_entry.id   AF-A0A2W0HD69-F1
#
_cell.length_a   1.000
_cell.length_b   1.000
_cell.length_c   1.000
_cell.angle_alpha   90.00
_cell.angle_beta   90.00
_cell.angle_gamma   90.00
#
_symmetry.space_group_name_H-M   'P 1'
#
loop_
_entity.id
_entity.type
_entity.pdbx_description
1 polymer ?
#
loop_
_entity_poly.entity_id
_entity_poly.type
_entity_poly.pdbx_seq_one_letter_code
_entity_poly.pdbx_strand_id
1 'polypeptide(L)'
;MDPHVSDPSAPLKGGPSKKTEKKLAKEARHQVISFVFMIFLTSVAFLTVASDTIPNRFAIPFILLIAVVQVLMQLYYFMHLNDRGNGWNNIMLWTGIFVAVMTVPTLMLLIGVIKF
;
A
#
# COMPACT_ATOMS: atom_id res chain seq x y z
N MET A 1 -1.26 -49.72 -10.18
CA MET A 1 -1.18 -49.26 -8.77
C MET A 1 0.21 -48.71 -8.58
N ASP A 2 0.41 -47.42 -8.84
CA ASP A 2 1.73 -46.77 -8.82
C ASP A 2 2.17 -46.42 -7.39
N PRO A 3 3.33 -46.90 -6.93
CA PRO A 3 3.86 -46.65 -5.59
C PRO A 3 4.59 -45.30 -5.45
N HIS A 4 4.20 -44.26 -6.20
CA HIS A 4 4.82 -42.93 -6.13
C HIS A 4 4.37 -42.08 -4.92
N VAL A 5 4.31 -42.72 -3.74
CA VAL A 5 4.40 -42.04 -2.45
C VAL A 5 5.88 -41.75 -2.22
N SER A 6 6.36 -40.63 -2.76
CA SER A 6 7.72 -40.13 -2.50
C SER A 6 7.65 -39.03 -1.45
N ASP A 7 7.76 -39.48 -0.20
CA ASP A 7 8.26 -38.80 0.99
C ASP A 7 8.17 -37.24 1.03
N PRO A 8 7.21 -36.68 1.79
CA PRO A 8 7.09 -35.24 2.06
C PRO A 8 8.25 -34.62 2.87
N SER A 9 9.21 -35.42 3.33
CA SER A 9 10.27 -35.03 4.26
C SER A 9 11.66 -34.96 3.63
N ALA A 10 11.78 -35.18 2.32
CA ALA A 10 13.05 -35.01 1.62
C ALA A 10 13.55 -33.57 1.79
N PRO A 11 14.74 -33.33 2.41
CA PRO A 11 15.27 -31.99 2.53
C PRO A 11 15.43 -31.43 1.12
N LEU A 12 14.92 -30.22 0.89
CA LEU A 12 15.06 -29.48 -0.38
C LEU A 12 16.55 -29.22 -0.66
N LYS A 13 17.24 -30.25 -1.15
CA LYS A 13 18.69 -30.28 -1.39
C LYS A 13 18.96 -29.60 -2.72
N GLY A 14 18.86 -28.29 -2.69
CA GLY A 14 19.09 -27.39 -3.80
C GLY A 14 18.79 -25.99 -3.35
N GLY A 15 19.81 -25.28 -2.84
CA GLY A 15 19.69 -23.85 -2.56
C GLY A 15 19.15 -23.11 -3.79
N PRO A 16 18.41 -22.00 -3.59
CA PRO A 16 17.73 -21.31 -4.68
C PRO A 16 18.69 -21.06 -5.83
N SER A 17 18.31 -21.50 -7.04
CA SER A 17 19.10 -21.29 -8.26
C SER A 17 19.47 -19.80 -8.39
N LYS A 18 20.70 -19.47 -8.80
CA LYS A 18 21.17 -18.06 -8.95
C LYS A 18 20.25 -17.18 -9.81
N LYS A 19 19.36 -17.78 -10.61
CA LYS A 19 18.31 -17.09 -11.38
C LYS A 19 17.15 -16.62 -10.49
N THR A 20 16.76 -17.40 -9.48
CA THR A 20 15.72 -17.05 -8.49
C THR A 20 16.20 -15.92 -7.58
N GLU A 21 17.43 -16.00 -7.09
CA GLU A 21 18.03 -14.93 -6.26
C GLU A 21 18.07 -13.57 -6.99
N LYS A 22 18.42 -13.56 -8.29
CA LYS A 22 18.45 -12.35 -9.11
C LYS A 22 17.04 -11.78 -9.38
N LYS A 23 16.03 -12.63 -9.52
CA LYS A 23 14.62 -12.20 -9.68
C LYS A 23 14.10 -11.57 -8.40
N LEU A 24 14.30 -12.24 -7.26
CA LEU A 24 13.92 -11.73 -5.94
C LEU A 24 14.61 -10.40 -5.62
N ALA A 25 15.90 -10.26 -5.93
CA ALA A 25 16.62 -9.01 -5.72
C ALA A 25 16.10 -7.86 -6.60
N LYS A 26 15.58 -8.15 -7.81
CA LYS A 26 14.99 -7.15 -8.70
C LYS A 26 13.60 -6.71 -8.21
N GLU A 27 12.79 -7.65 -7.74
CA GLU A 27 11.48 -7.40 -7.12
C GLU A 27 11.62 -6.60 -5.82
N ALA A 28 12.55 -7.01 -4.95
CA ALA A 28 12.86 -6.29 -3.71
C ALA A 28 13.32 -4.84 -3.99
N ARG A 29 14.16 -4.63 -5.01
CA ARG A 29 14.57 -3.28 -5.41
C ARG A 29 13.39 -2.42 -5.85
N HIS A 30 12.47 -2.97 -6.65
CA HIS A 30 11.26 -2.25 -7.04
C HIS A 30 10.44 -1.85 -5.81
N GLN A 31 10.20 -2.79 -4.89
CA GLN A 31 9.45 -2.54 -3.66
C GLN A 31 10.11 -1.46 -2.79
N VAL A 32 11.44 -1.51 -2.62
CA VAL A 32 12.21 -0.53 -1.84
C VAL A 32 12.18 0.85 -2.48
N ILE A 33 12.32 0.96 -3.80
CA ILE A 33 12.28 2.26 -4.51
C ILE A 33 10.98 3.00 -4.21
N SER A 34 9.85 2.31 -4.29
CA SER A 34 8.56 2.91 -3.98
C SER A 34 8.30 3.16 -2.53
N PHE A 35 8.81 2.30 -1.64
CA PHE A 35 8.75 2.55 -0.21
C PHE A 35 9.47 3.86 0.14
N VAL A 36 10.67 4.06 -0.43
CA VAL A 36 11.42 5.32 -0.28
C VAL A 36 10.67 6.49 -0.91
N PHE A 37 10.04 6.30 -2.08
CA PHE A 37 9.26 7.34 -2.73
C PHE A 37 8.05 7.80 -1.90
N MET A 38 7.36 6.88 -1.21
CA MET A 38 6.26 7.22 -0.28
C MET A 38 6.77 8.09 0.87
N ILE A 39 7.85 7.67 1.52
CA ILE A 39 8.49 8.41 2.63
C ILE A 39 8.94 9.80 2.15
N PHE A 40 9.46 9.89 0.94
CA PHE A 40 9.85 11.17 0.35
C PHE A 40 8.64 12.11 0.20
N LEU A 41 7.55 11.64 -0.43
CA LEU A 41 6.33 12.44 -0.60
C LEU A 41 5.68 12.84 0.73
N THR A 42 5.67 11.95 1.73
CA THR A 42 5.13 12.31 3.07
C THR A 42 6.01 13.33 3.75
N SER A 43 7.34 13.17 3.68
CA SER A 43 8.30 14.15 4.23
C SER A 43 8.09 15.53 3.62
N VAL A 44 7.84 15.63 2.30
CA VAL A 44 7.51 16.89 1.64
C VAL A 44 6.22 17.51 2.21
N ALA A 45 5.17 16.71 2.41
CA ALA A 45 3.93 17.21 3.02
C ALA A 45 4.15 17.74 4.45
N PHE A 46 4.91 17.01 5.27
CA PHE A 46 5.27 17.43 6.63
C PHE A 46 6.10 18.71 6.64
N LEU A 47 7.12 18.81 5.80
CA LEU A 47 7.96 20.01 5.70
C LEU A 47 7.15 21.23 5.24
N THR A 48 6.20 21.02 4.32
CA THR A 48 5.30 22.09 3.84
C THR A 48 4.49 22.68 4.99
N VAL A 49 3.92 21.83 5.86
CA VAL A 49 3.17 22.27 7.05
C VAL A 49 4.08 22.83 8.13
N ALA A 50 5.19 22.15 8.42
CA ALA A 50 6.07 22.47 9.52
C ALA A 50 6.84 23.78 9.30
N SER A 51 7.01 24.20 8.05
CA SER A 51 7.79 25.39 7.74
C SER A 51 7.10 26.71 8.14
N ASP A 52 5.79 26.74 8.43
CA ASP A 52 4.96 27.94 8.70
C ASP A 52 5.06 29.08 7.64
N THR A 53 5.95 28.93 6.66
CA THR A 53 6.21 29.86 5.55
C THR A 53 5.06 29.91 4.56
N ILE A 54 4.19 28.90 4.55
CA ILE A 54 3.08 28.77 3.62
C ILE A 54 1.78 29.03 4.38
N PRO A 55 0.95 29.99 3.93
CA PRO A 55 -0.35 30.25 4.55
C PRO A 55 -1.20 28.97 4.62
N ASN A 56 -1.83 28.70 5.76
CA ASN A 56 -2.70 27.53 5.97
C ASN A 56 -3.79 27.37 4.90
N ARG A 57 -4.24 28.50 4.35
CA ARG A 57 -5.20 28.60 3.24
C ARG A 57 -4.75 27.86 1.97
N PHE A 58 -3.44 27.81 1.73
CA PHE A 58 -2.81 27.08 0.63
C PHE A 58 -2.26 25.71 1.05
N ALA A 59 -1.72 25.61 2.27
CA ALA A 59 -1.15 24.35 2.76
C ALA A 59 -2.21 23.24 2.85
N ILE A 60 -3.40 23.52 3.41
CA ILE A 60 -4.47 22.52 3.61
C ILE A 60 -4.88 21.81 2.28
N PRO A 61 -5.30 22.53 1.21
CA PRO A 61 -5.68 21.86 -0.03
C PRO A 61 -4.51 21.14 -0.71
N PHE A 62 -3.28 21.67 -0.58
CA PHE A 62 -2.08 21.04 -1.13
C PHE A 62 -1.78 19.69 -0.46
N ILE A 63 -1.86 19.61 0.87
CA ILE A 63 -1.64 18.36 1.61
C ILE A 63 -2.76 17.37 1.33
N LEU A 64 -4.02 17.82 1.22
CA LEU A 64 -5.13 16.96 0.83
C LEU A 64 -4.92 16.34 -0.56
N LEU A 65 -4.41 17.12 -1.52
CA LEU A 65 -4.04 16.60 -2.84
C LEU A 65 -2.95 15.53 -2.73
N ILE A 66 -1.89 15.79 -1.96
CA ILE A 66 -0.83 14.80 -1.71
C ILE A 66 -1.39 13.57 -0.98
N ALA A 67 -2.31 13.73 -0.03
CA ALA A 67 -2.92 12.64 0.73
C ALA A 67 -3.73 11.70 -0.18
N VAL A 68 -4.46 12.24 -1.16
CA VAL A 68 -5.15 11.41 -2.17
C VAL A 68 -4.14 10.63 -3.02
N VAL A 69 -3.08 11.29 -3.50
CA VAL A 69 -1.99 10.63 -4.24
C VAL A 69 -1.34 9.53 -3.41
N GLN A 70 -1.13 9.76 -2.11
CA GLN A 70 -0.60 8.77 -1.17
C GLN A 70 -1.52 7.55 -1.08
N VAL A 71 -2.84 7.73 -0.87
CA VAL A 71 -3.78 6.60 -0.78
C VAL A 71 -3.80 5.79 -2.09
N LEU A 72 -3.78 6.46 -3.25
CA LEU A 72 -3.73 5.79 -4.55
C LEU A 72 -2.42 5.03 -4.77
N MET A 73 -1.28 5.61 -4.38
CA MET A 73 0.01 4.92 -4.43
C MET A 73 0.09 3.75 -3.47
N GLN A 74 -0.43 3.90 -2.25
CA GLN A 74 -0.52 2.82 -1.27
C GLN A 74 -1.32 1.68 -1.85
N LEU A 75 -2.47 1.99 -2.46
CA LEU A 75 -3.34 1.00 -3.08
C LEU A 75 -2.66 0.36 -4.29
N TYR A 76 -2.02 1.12 -5.18
CA TYR A 76 -1.31 0.60 -6.36
C TYR A 76 -0.14 -0.32 -5.98
N TYR A 77 0.62 0.00 -4.93
CA TYR A 77 1.73 -0.85 -4.46
C TYR A 77 1.26 -2.07 -3.68
N PHE A 78 0.21 -1.95 -2.85
CA PHE A 78 -0.46 -3.12 -2.28
C PHE A 78 -1.05 -4.01 -3.38
N MET A 79 -1.44 -3.39 -4.50
CA MET A 79 -2.01 -4.00 -5.68
C MET A 79 -0.98 -4.25 -6.78
N HIS A 80 0.31 -4.44 -6.46
CA HIS A 80 1.29 -4.89 -7.45
C HIS A 80 0.94 -6.32 -7.90
N LEU A 81 0.06 -6.35 -8.90
CA LEU A 81 -0.58 -7.44 -9.63
C LEU A 81 0.43 -8.24 -10.46
N ASN A 82 1.50 -8.74 -9.86
CA ASN A 82 2.38 -9.67 -10.56
C ASN A 82 2.08 -11.15 -10.29
N ASP A 83 1.15 -11.48 -9.41
CA ASP A 83 0.72 -12.88 -9.23
C ASP A 83 -0.71 -13.11 -9.70
N ARG A 84 -0.82 -14.03 -10.66
CA ARG A 84 -2.04 -14.47 -11.32
C ARG A 84 -2.93 -15.15 -10.27
N GLY A 85 -4.06 -14.53 -9.90
CA GLY A 85 -5.10 -15.15 -9.07
C GLY A 85 -5.80 -14.27 -8.02
N ASN A 86 -5.70 -12.94 -8.09
CA ASN A 86 -5.99 -12.07 -6.93
C ASN A 86 -7.47 -11.72 -6.69
N GLY A 87 -8.29 -12.70 -6.28
CA GLY A 87 -9.61 -12.44 -5.68
C GLY A 87 -9.51 -11.69 -4.33
N TRP A 88 -8.47 -11.96 -3.55
CA TRP A 88 -8.23 -11.34 -2.24
C TRP A 88 -7.98 -9.82 -2.32
N ASN A 89 -7.31 -9.36 -3.37
CA ASN A 89 -6.99 -7.95 -3.52
C ASN A 89 -8.23 -7.11 -3.87
N ASN A 90 -9.15 -7.67 -4.64
CA ASN A 90 -10.45 -7.07 -4.91
C ASN A 90 -11.31 -6.99 -3.63
N ILE A 91 -11.30 -8.05 -2.80
CA ILE A 91 -12.01 -8.07 -1.52
C ILE A 91 -11.47 -6.96 -0.59
N MET A 92 -10.15 -6.85 -0.44
CA MET A 92 -9.51 -5.81 0.38
C MET A 92 -9.89 -4.39 -0.08
N LEU A 93 -9.96 -4.16 -1.39
CA LEU A 93 -10.39 -2.88 -1.97
C LEU A 93 -11.86 -2.58 -1.61
N TRP A 94 -12.76 -3.52 -1.84
CA TRP A 94 -14.19 -3.36 -1.53
C TRP A 94 -14.43 -3.16 -0.04
N THR A 95 -13.73 -3.89 0.83
CA THR A 95 -13.79 -3.69 2.28
C THR A 95 -13.22 -2.35 2.70
N GLY A 96 -12.11 -1.91 2.12
CA GLY A 96 -11.52 -0.59 2.40
C GLY A 96 -12.45 0.56 2.02
N ILE A 97 -13.09 0.49 0.85
CA ILE A 97 -14.10 1.46 0.42
C ILE A 97 -15.31 1.43 1.35
N PHE A 98 -15.81 0.24 1.70
CA PHE A 98 -16.93 0.08 2.61
C PHE A 98 -16.65 0.73 3.98
N VAL A 99 -15.48 0.47 4.57
CA VAL A 99 -15.07 1.08 5.84
C VAL A 99 -14.91 2.60 5.71
N ALA A 100 -14.31 3.10 4.63
CA ALA A 100 -14.18 4.55 4.41
C ALA A 100 -15.55 5.24 4.29
N VAL A 101 -16.48 4.65 3.54
CA VAL A 101 -17.84 5.18 3.36
C VAL A 101 -18.66 5.11 4.64
N MET A 102 -18.42 4.17 5.55
CA MET A 102 -19.06 4.19 6.87
C MET A 102 -18.40 5.21 7.79
N THR A 103 -17.07 5.25 7.83
CA THR A 103 -16.32 6.03 8.83
C THR A 103 -16.40 7.53 8.57
N VAL A 104 -16.29 7.98 7.32
CA VAL A 104 -16.28 9.42 6.99
C VAL A 104 -17.60 10.11 7.38
N PRO A 105 -18.79 9.60 7.00
CA PRO A 105 -20.07 10.16 7.44
C PRO A 105 -20.30 10.01 8.94
N THR A 106 -19.93 8.89 9.55
CA THR A 106 -20.07 8.70 11.01
C THR A 106 -19.25 9.73 11.79
N LEU A 107 -18.00 9.99 11.38
CA LEU A 107 -17.18 11.03 11.99
C LEU A 107 -17.74 12.43 11.71
N MET A 108 -18.22 12.68 10.49
CA MET A 108 -18.85 13.96 10.14
C MET A 108 -20.09 14.25 11.00
N LEU A 109 -20.90 13.22 11.29
CA LEU A 109 -22.04 13.29 12.21
C LEU A 109 -21.61 13.46 13.67
N LEU A 110 -20.63 12.69 14.13
CA LEU A 110 -20.14 12.71 15.52
C LEU A 110 -19.47 14.05 15.89
N ILE A 111 -18.68 14.63 14.97
CA ILE A 111 -17.98 15.90 15.19
C ILE A 111 -18.97 17.09 15.15
N GLY A 112 -20.23 16.88 14.76
CA GLY A 112 -21.27 17.90 14.83
C GLY A 112 -21.16 18.97 13.73
N VAL A 113 -20.65 18.61 12.54
CA VAL A 113 -20.79 19.48 11.35
C VAL A 113 -22.25 19.66 10.99
N ILE A 114 -23.12 18.74 11.43
CA ILE A 114 -24.57 18.86 11.40
C ILE A 114 -25.02 19.21 12.81
N LYS A 115 -24.97 20.51 13.15
CA LYS A 115 -25.79 21.04 14.24
C LYS A 115 -27.23 21.05 13.75
N PHE A 116 -28.07 20.21 14.34
CA PHE A 116 -29.51 20.48 14.33
C PHE A 116 -29.79 21.71 15.19
#